data_AF-A0A225VZB1-F1
#
_entry.id   AF-A0A225VZB1-F1
#
_cell.length_a   1.000
_cell.length_b   1.000
_cell.length_c   1.000
_cell.angle_alpha   90.00
_cell.angle_beta   90.00
_cell.angle_gamma   90.00
#
_symmetry.space_group_name_H-M   'P 1'
#
loop_
_entity.id
_entity.type
_entity.pdbx_description
1 polymer ?
#
loop_
_entity_poly.entity_id
_entity_poly.type
_entity_poly.pdbx_seq_one_letter_code
_entity_poly.pdbx_strand_id
1 'polypeptide(L)'
;MLAHVRRRTSLLVRRTPVRASSSDAFRFEKLALENEQLLPAPTVTQRVLEYLQVDSRHVQRVVSTEELRPLPYKALFAPLQAHRLTPLVQWGFQQLKGESQAADAVFRALEPHANMVRSTVWRQYFLRHFFLSGAPLRAYLQAFEIHSTALDATRAIVEDEEEEEDEEEDELAASVKSKHVPVTRRKEYPSKGETAILADNKEWEWVPMHVASSIVKEFCFRGRFAEAIEAYASLPLLDATRRDVVVILQDYQQYSSVLYLYEVHRAMGGAVKPLDVAPELDALKKVGRIEEMDLRFQELPFKEQSRADIQTLMGN
;
A
#
# COMPACT_ATOMS: atom_id res chain seq x y z
N MET A 1 34.81 -18.55 -55.02
CA MET A 1 34.43 -19.81 -54.33
C MET A 1 34.61 -19.62 -52.84
N LEU A 2 33.53 -19.89 -52.10
CA LEU A 2 33.44 -20.22 -50.67
C LEU A 2 33.77 -19.16 -49.61
N ALA A 3 32.69 -18.75 -48.96
CA ALA A 3 32.59 -17.99 -47.73
C ALA A 3 33.01 -18.81 -46.50
N HIS A 4 33.56 -18.15 -45.48
CA HIS A 4 33.55 -18.64 -44.10
C HIS A 4 33.00 -17.57 -43.17
N VAL A 5 31.67 -17.62 -43.05
CA VAL A 5 30.88 -17.01 -41.98
C VAL A 5 31.18 -17.77 -40.69
N ARG A 6 31.88 -17.15 -39.74
CA ARG A 6 32.11 -17.70 -38.41
C ARG A 6 30.88 -17.40 -37.54
N ARG A 7 29.89 -18.29 -37.57
CA ARG A 7 28.74 -18.27 -36.65
C ARG A 7 29.23 -18.43 -35.21
N ARG A 8 29.10 -17.39 -34.39
CA ARG A 8 29.15 -17.51 -32.93
C ARG A 8 27.78 -18.02 -32.47
N THR A 9 27.67 -19.31 -32.22
CA THR A 9 26.55 -19.91 -31.48
C THR A 9 26.71 -19.54 -30.01
N SER A 10 25.97 -18.54 -29.56
CA SER A 10 25.75 -18.27 -28.15
C SER A 10 25.02 -19.46 -27.54
N LEU A 11 25.70 -20.21 -26.68
CA LEU A 11 25.08 -21.23 -25.83
C LEU A 11 24.07 -20.52 -24.93
N LEU A 12 22.80 -20.61 -25.30
CA LEU A 12 21.67 -20.29 -24.42
C LEU A 12 21.73 -21.28 -23.26
N VAL A 13 22.32 -20.86 -22.15
CA VAL A 13 22.11 -21.52 -20.86
C VAL A 13 20.65 -21.26 -20.51
N ARG A 14 19.78 -22.19 -20.91
CA ARG A 14 18.43 -22.33 -20.37
C ARG A 14 18.59 -22.52 -18.86
N ARG A 15 18.46 -21.43 -18.10
CA ARG A 15 18.16 -21.49 -16.68
C ARG A 15 16.78 -22.11 -16.55
N THR A 16 16.74 -23.42 -16.44
CA THR A 16 15.61 -24.12 -15.81
C THR A 16 15.42 -23.51 -14.42
N PRO A 17 14.19 -23.18 -13.99
CA PRO A 17 13.99 -22.86 -12.59
C PRO A 17 14.45 -24.08 -11.79
N VAL A 18 15.47 -23.88 -10.96
CA VAL A 18 15.81 -24.82 -9.91
C VAL A 18 14.58 -24.90 -9.04
N ARG A 19 13.80 -25.97 -9.23
CA ARG A 19 12.75 -26.38 -8.32
C ARG A 19 13.47 -26.60 -7.00
N ALA A 20 13.36 -25.63 -6.10
CA ALA A 20 13.92 -25.75 -4.76
C ALA A 20 13.43 -27.08 -4.19
N SER A 21 14.39 -27.92 -3.81
CA SER A 21 14.19 -29.18 -3.13
C SER A 21 13.16 -29.02 -2.02
N SER A 22 12.12 -29.85 -2.03
CA SER A 22 11.14 -29.96 -0.95
C SER A 22 11.82 -30.45 0.34
N SER A 23 12.43 -29.54 1.09
CA SER A 23 12.29 -29.61 2.54
C SER A 23 10.80 -29.40 2.82
N ASP A 24 10.18 -30.18 3.70
CA ASP A 24 8.76 -30.03 4.06
C ASP A 24 8.46 -28.57 4.45
N ALA A 25 8.06 -27.77 3.48
CA ALA A 25 7.65 -26.40 3.69
C ALA A 25 6.33 -26.49 4.45
N PHE A 26 6.27 -25.82 5.59
CA PHE A 26 5.04 -25.75 6.38
C PHE A 26 3.89 -25.27 5.49
N ARG A 27 2.81 -26.05 5.43
CA ARG A 27 1.61 -25.69 4.66
C ARG A 27 0.76 -24.72 5.46
N PHE A 28 0.91 -23.43 5.19
CA PHE A 28 0.22 -22.36 5.88
C PHE A 28 -1.31 -22.43 5.79
N GLU A 29 -1.84 -23.06 4.73
CA GLU A 29 -3.26 -23.29 4.54
C GLU A 29 -3.87 -24.03 5.74
N LYS A 30 -3.12 -24.93 6.38
CA LYS A 30 -3.58 -25.71 7.55
C LYS A 30 -3.86 -24.87 8.80
N LEU A 31 -3.40 -23.62 8.83
CA LEU A 31 -3.71 -22.69 9.91
C LEU A 31 -5.18 -22.26 9.88
N ALA A 32 -5.76 -22.15 8.68
CA ALA A 32 -7.12 -21.68 8.47
C ALA A 32 -8.08 -22.78 7.97
N LEU A 33 -7.55 -23.83 7.33
CA LEU A 33 -8.35 -24.87 6.71
C LEU A 33 -8.16 -26.22 7.39
N GLU A 34 -9.25 -26.97 7.50
CA GLU A 34 -9.27 -28.39 7.85
C GLU A 34 -10.18 -29.13 6.87
N ASN A 35 -9.65 -30.14 6.18
CA ASN A 35 -10.36 -30.83 5.09
C ASN A 35 -10.95 -29.86 4.04
N GLU A 36 -10.18 -28.83 3.66
CA GLU A 36 -10.56 -27.76 2.73
C GLU A 36 -11.70 -26.84 3.21
N GLN A 37 -12.19 -27.03 4.44
CA GLN A 37 -13.19 -26.15 5.05
C GLN A 37 -12.54 -25.10 5.94
N LEU A 38 -13.07 -23.87 5.88
CA LEU A 38 -12.61 -22.77 6.71
C LEU A 38 -12.99 -22.99 8.18
N LEU A 39 -11.99 -22.86 9.06
CA LEU A 39 -12.16 -22.98 10.50
C LEU A 39 -12.75 -21.69 11.11
N PRO A 40 -13.40 -21.79 12.28
CA PRO A 40 -13.86 -20.62 13.02
C PRO A 40 -12.70 -19.67 13.36
N ALA A 41 -12.97 -18.37 13.35
CA ALA A 41 -11.96 -17.33 13.60
C ALA A 41 -11.15 -17.55 14.89
N PRO A 42 -11.75 -17.93 16.05
CA PRO A 42 -10.97 -18.20 17.27
C PRO A 42 -9.96 -19.34 17.09
N THR A 43 -10.33 -20.39 16.35
CA THR A 43 -9.45 -21.53 16.07
C THR A 43 -8.31 -21.13 15.14
N VAL A 44 -8.59 -20.31 14.12
CA VAL A 44 -7.55 -19.77 13.23
C VAL A 44 -6.57 -18.90 14.02
N THR A 45 -7.09 -17.99 14.85
CA THR A 45 -6.26 -17.14 15.72
C THR A 45 -5.38 -17.97 16.63
N GLN A 46 -5.93 -18.98 17.30
CA GLN A 46 -5.16 -19.90 18.13
C GLN A 46 -4.01 -20.56 17.33
N ARG A 47 -4.33 -21.18 16.18
CA ARG A 47 -3.34 -21.87 15.34
C ARG A 47 -2.25 -20.93 14.82
N VAL A 48 -2.61 -19.70 14.44
CA VAL A 48 -1.66 -18.66 13.99
C VAL A 48 -0.72 -18.28 15.15
N LEU A 49 -1.25 -18.03 16.34
CA LEU A 49 -0.44 -17.66 17.50
C LEU A 49 0.47 -18.80 17.97
N GLU A 50 -0.02 -20.04 17.93
CA GLU A 50 0.78 -21.24 18.20
C GLU A 50 1.90 -21.42 17.18
N TYR A 51 1.60 -21.23 15.88
CA TYR A 51 2.60 -21.25 14.81
C TYR A 51 3.69 -20.20 15.04
N LEU A 52 3.30 -19.00 15.45
CA LEU A 52 4.21 -17.90 15.78
C LEU A 52 4.98 -18.15 17.09
N GLN A 53 4.65 -19.20 17.84
CA GLN A 53 5.26 -19.53 19.14
C GLN A 53 5.07 -18.41 20.16
N VAL A 54 3.86 -17.85 20.23
CA VAL A 54 3.45 -16.95 21.31
C VAL A 54 3.24 -17.77 22.59
N ASP A 55 3.66 -17.21 23.73
CA ASP A 55 3.49 -17.85 25.05
C ASP A 55 2.04 -18.29 25.26
N SER A 56 1.83 -19.54 25.68
CA SER A 56 0.52 -20.14 25.91
C SER A 56 -0.36 -19.30 26.86
N ARG A 57 0.23 -18.59 27.81
CA ARG A 57 -0.49 -17.66 28.71
C ARG A 57 -1.11 -16.49 27.94
N HIS A 58 -0.39 -15.97 26.95
CA HIS A 58 -0.91 -14.91 26.09
C HIS A 58 -1.93 -15.46 25.09
N VAL A 59 -1.73 -16.67 24.56
CA VAL A 59 -2.72 -17.31 23.67
C VAL A 59 -4.05 -17.51 24.40
N GLN A 60 -4.03 -18.08 25.61
CA GLN A 60 -5.24 -18.22 26.43
C GLN A 60 -5.90 -16.88 26.70
N ARG A 61 -5.13 -15.85 27.05
CA ARG A 61 -5.68 -14.49 27.26
C ARG A 61 -6.36 -13.91 26.02
N VAL A 62 -5.92 -14.24 24.81
CA VAL A 62 -6.49 -13.75 23.55
C VAL A 62 -7.77 -14.54 23.18
N VAL A 63 -7.78 -15.85 23.44
CA VAL A 63 -8.84 -16.77 22.98
C VAL A 63 -9.96 -16.96 24.02
N SER A 64 -9.70 -16.71 25.30
CA SER A 64 -10.66 -16.92 26.40
C SER A 64 -11.72 -15.82 26.57
N THR A 65 -11.57 -14.67 25.90
CA THR A 65 -12.54 -13.56 25.97
C THR A 65 -13.29 -13.44 24.64
N GLU A 66 -14.58 -13.14 24.70
CA GLU A 66 -15.40 -12.88 23.49
C GLU A 66 -14.82 -11.72 22.67
N GLU A 67 -14.17 -10.76 23.33
CA GLU A 67 -13.35 -9.72 22.71
C GLU A 67 -11.88 -10.15 22.55
N LEU A 68 -11.34 -10.03 21.33
CA LEU A 68 -9.94 -10.29 21.03
C LEU A 68 -9.04 -9.20 21.63
N ARG A 69 -8.41 -9.50 22.78
CA ARG A 69 -7.43 -8.58 23.38
C ARG A 69 -6.12 -8.58 22.60
N PRO A 70 -5.57 -7.41 22.21
CA PRO A 70 -4.29 -7.33 21.52
C PRO A 70 -3.14 -7.93 22.35
N LEU A 71 -2.20 -8.58 21.66
CA LEU A 71 -0.93 -8.97 22.27
C LEU A 71 -0.13 -7.72 22.68
N PRO A 72 0.75 -7.81 23.69
CA PRO A 72 1.67 -6.73 23.98
C PRO A 72 2.48 -6.41 22.72
N TYR A 73 2.62 -5.13 22.38
CA TYR A 73 3.18 -4.65 21.10
C TYR A 73 4.49 -5.35 20.67
N LYS A 74 5.36 -5.69 21.62
CA LYS A 74 6.67 -6.32 21.34
C LYS A 74 6.62 -7.83 21.13
N ALA A 75 5.49 -8.49 21.40
CA ALA A 75 5.40 -9.95 21.37
C ALA A 75 5.74 -10.51 19.98
N LEU A 76 5.26 -9.88 18.91
CA LEU A 76 5.49 -10.34 17.54
C LEU A 76 6.80 -9.82 16.93
N PHE A 77 7.44 -8.82 17.55
CA PHE A 77 8.74 -8.30 17.12
C PHE A 77 9.93 -8.99 17.79
N ALA A 78 9.69 -9.92 18.72
CA ALA A 78 10.75 -10.77 19.24
C ALA A 78 11.37 -11.61 18.09
N PRO A 79 12.70 -11.85 18.09
CA PRO A 79 13.40 -12.37 16.91
C PRO A 79 12.82 -13.67 16.34
N LEU A 80 12.39 -14.58 17.22
CA LEU A 80 11.82 -15.87 16.84
C LEU A 80 10.44 -15.72 16.18
N GLN A 81 9.58 -14.87 16.75
CA GLN A 81 8.25 -14.55 16.24
C GLN A 81 8.36 -13.82 14.90
N ALA A 82 9.24 -12.83 14.78
CA ALA A 82 9.47 -12.11 13.54
C ALA A 82 9.96 -13.04 12.41
N HIS A 83 10.86 -13.98 12.73
CA HIS A 83 11.35 -14.96 11.76
C HIS A 83 10.25 -15.88 11.22
N ARG A 84 9.23 -16.18 12.04
CA ARG A 84 8.06 -16.99 11.65
C ARG A 84 6.96 -16.16 10.98
N LEU A 85 6.77 -14.92 11.42
CA LEU A 85 5.78 -14.00 10.86
C LEU A 85 6.11 -13.64 9.42
N THR A 86 7.39 -13.42 9.09
CA THR A 86 7.82 -13.01 7.75
C THR A 86 7.35 -13.98 6.63
N PRO A 87 7.64 -15.30 6.67
CA PRO A 87 7.19 -16.21 5.63
C PRO A 87 5.66 -16.37 5.61
N LEU A 88 4.99 -16.29 6.75
CA LEU A 88 3.52 -16.33 6.83
C LEU A 88 2.90 -15.13 6.11
N VAL A 89 3.38 -13.91 6.36
CA VAL A 89 2.87 -12.69 5.73
C VAL A 89 3.15 -12.66 4.23
N GLN A 90 4.35 -13.09 3.81
CA GLN A 90 4.68 -13.19 2.38
C GLN A 90 3.80 -14.21 1.66
N TRP A 91 3.58 -15.38 2.25
CA TRP A 91 2.65 -16.37 1.73
C TRP A 91 1.23 -15.79 1.66
N GLY A 92 0.76 -15.12 2.71
CA GLY A 92 -0.55 -14.50 2.75
C GLY A 92 -0.76 -13.56 1.55
N PHE A 93 0.17 -12.63 1.32
CA PHE A 93 0.09 -11.74 0.16
C PHE A 93 0.08 -12.48 -1.19
N GLN A 94 0.87 -13.56 -1.33
CA GLN A 94 0.88 -14.36 -2.56
C GLN A 94 -0.45 -15.07 -2.81
N GLN A 95 -1.12 -15.53 -1.75
CA GLN A 95 -2.40 -16.22 -1.84
C GLN A 95 -3.60 -15.29 -2.05
N LEU A 96 -3.54 -14.05 -1.54
CA LEU A 96 -4.60 -13.05 -1.79
C LEU A 96 -4.75 -12.70 -3.28
N LYS A 97 -3.76 -13.02 -4.12
CA LYS A 97 -3.89 -12.91 -5.58
C LYS A 97 -5.08 -13.69 -6.15
N GLY A 98 -5.53 -14.75 -5.48
CA GLY A 98 -6.60 -15.64 -5.93
C GLY A 98 -7.81 -15.74 -4.98
N GLU A 99 -8.08 -14.68 -4.19
CA GLU A 99 -9.25 -14.64 -3.27
C GLU A 99 -9.24 -15.80 -2.25
N SER A 100 -8.05 -16.13 -1.74
CA SER A 100 -7.88 -17.24 -0.80
C SER A 100 -8.50 -16.93 0.56
N GLN A 101 -9.59 -17.61 0.89
CA GLN A 101 -10.23 -17.54 2.21
C GLN A 101 -9.27 -17.87 3.36
N ALA A 102 -8.29 -18.74 3.12
CA ALA A 102 -7.28 -19.10 4.12
C ALA A 102 -6.36 -17.91 4.44
N ALA A 103 -5.92 -17.18 3.42
CA ALA A 103 -5.08 -16.00 3.60
C ALA A 103 -5.87 -14.86 4.26
N ASP A 104 -7.12 -14.64 3.85
CA ASP A 104 -8.01 -13.67 4.49
C ASP A 104 -8.16 -13.96 5.99
N ALA A 105 -8.41 -15.21 6.36
CA ALA A 105 -8.55 -15.61 7.76
C ALA A 105 -7.25 -15.44 8.56
N VAL A 106 -6.08 -15.67 7.94
CA VAL A 106 -4.78 -15.42 8.56
C VAL A 106 -4.54 -13.92 8.79
N PHE A 107 -4.85 -13.05 7.82
CA PHE A 107 -4.73 -11.60 8.03
C PHE A 107 -5.71 -11.11 9.10
N ARG A 108 -6.95 -11.62 9.14
CA ARG A 108 -7.90 -11.34 10.23
C ARG A 108 -7.39 -11.80 11.60
N ALA A 109 -6.76 -12.97 11.69
CA ALA A 109 -6.15 -13.46 12.92
C ALA A 109 -4.95 -12.59 13.38
N LEU A 110 -4.22 -11.98 12.44
CA LEU A 110 -3.10 -11.09 12.74
C LEU A 110 -3.55 -9.67 13.10
N GLU A 111 -4.70 -9.22 12.60
CA GLU A 111 -5.18 -7.84 12.73
C GLU A 111 -5.10 -7.31 14.18
N PRO A 112 -5.63 -8.00 15.22
CA PRO A 112 -5.64 -7.46 16.58
C PRO A 112 -4.23 -7.31 17.16
N HIS A 113 -3.23 -7.96 16.57
CA HIS A 113 -1.87 -8.04 17.11
C HIS A 113 -0.87 -7.25 16.28
N ALA A 114 -1.18 -7.04 15.00
CA ALA A 114 -0.31 -6.46 14.00
C ALA A 114 -1.08 -5.53 13.06
N ASN A 115 -1.94 -4.66 13.60
CA ASN A 115 -2.78 -3.79 12.78
C ASN A 115 -1.94 -2.76 11.95
N MET A 116 -1.98 -2.86 10.63
CA MET A 116 -1.26 -1.98 9.69
C MET A 116 -1.92 -0.62 9.43
N VAL A 117 -3.18 -0.43 9.83
CA VAL A 117 -3.88 0.85 9.79
C VAL A 117 -3.52 1.69 11.02
N ARG A 118 -3.48 1.07 12.20
CA ARG A 118 -3.22 1.74 13.50
C ARG A 118 -1.76 2.07 13.75
N SER A 119 -0.84 1.25 13.24
CA SER A 119 0.59 1.36 13.54
C SER A 119 1.41 1.60 12.29
N THR A 120 2.16 2.70 12.28
CA THR A 120 3.10 3.02 11.21
C THR A 120 4.20 1.96 11.06
N VAL A 121 4.61 1.35 12.18
CA VAL A 121 5.62 0.29 12.19
C VAL A 121 5.08 -0.98 11.55
N TRP A 122 3.85 -1.37 11.89
CA TRP A 122 3.21 -2.52 11.24
C TRP A 122 2.97 -2.24 9.77
N ARG A 123 2.49 -1.04 9.42
CA ARG A 123 2.35 -0.64 8.02
C ARG A 123 3.64 -0.78 7.23
N GLN A 124 4.76 -0.29 7.76
CA GLN A 124 6.07 -0.43 7.11
C GLN A 124 6.52 -1.89 7.01
N TYR A 125 6.28 -2.69 8.05
CA TYR A 125 6.57 -4.12 8.05
C TYR A 125 5.80 -4.87 6.96
N PHE A 126 4.47 -4.71 6.93
CA PHE A 126 3.62 -5.33 5.92
C PHE A 126 3.93 -4.82 4.51
N LEU A 127 4.13 -3.51 4.33
CA LEU A 127 4.49 -2.94 3.04
C LEU A 127 5.81 -3.52 2.51
N ARG A 128 6.84 -3.59 3.36
CA ARG A 128 8.12 -4.21 2.99
C ARG A 128 7.93 -5.66 2.55
N HIS A 129 7.17 -6.45 3.28
CA HIS A 129 6.98 -7.87 2.98
C HIS A 129 6.04 -8.12 1.80
N PHE A 130 5.06 -7.26 1.57
CA PHE A 130 4.28 -7.22 0.33
C PHE A 130 5.21 -7.08 -0.87
N PHE A 131 6.11 -6.09 -0.87
CA PHE A 131 7.04 -5.91 -1.99
C PHE A 131 7.98 -7.10 -2.19
N LEU A 132 8.43 -7.73 -1.10
CA LEU A 132 9.29 -8.92 -1.17
C LEU A 132 8.53 -10.18 -1.64
N SER A 133 7.21 -10.23 -1.44
CA SER A 133 6.38 -11.36 -1.85
C SER A 133 6.15 -11.44 -3.37
N GLY A 134 6.30 -10.31 -4.09
CA GLY A 134 5.98 -10.21 -5.51
C GLY A 134 4.48 -10.22 -5.83
N ALA A 135 3.61 -10.09 -4.82
CA ALA A 135 2.17 -10.02 -5.01
C ALA A 135 1.74 -8.73 -5.76
N PRO A 136 0.57 -8.76 -6.45
CA PRO A 136 0.02 -7.57 -7.10
C PRO A 136 -0.51 -6.55 -6.07
N LEU A 137 -0.60 -5.28 -6.44
CA LEU A 137 -1.09 -4.19 -5.57
C LEU A 137 -2.41 -4.53 -4.87
N ARG A 138 -3.35 -5.15 -5.59
CA ARG A 138 -4.65 -5.59 -5.05
C ARG A 138 -4.51 -6.41 -3.77
N ALA A 139 -3.51 -7.28 -3.65
CA ALA A 139 -3.27 -8.08 -2.45
C ALA A 139 -2.89 -7.23 -1.23
N TYR A 140 -2.11 -6.15 -1.43
CA TYR A 140 -1.80 -5.22 -0.35
C TYR A 140 -3.05 -4.45 0.10
N LEU A 141 -3.85 -3.99 -0.87
CA LEU A 141 -5.06 -3.24 -0.59
C LEU A 141 -6.09 -4.12 0.13
N GLN A 142 -6.28 -5.37 -0.28
CA GLN A 142 -7.15 -6.33 0.40
C GLN A 142 -6.71 -6.59 1.85
N ALA A 143 -5.41 -6.81 2.10
CA ALA A 143 -4.92 -6.96 3.47
C ALA A 143 -5.14 -5.67 4.30
N PHE A 144 -4.95 -4.51 3.69
CA PHE A 144 -5.19 -3.23 4.35
C PHE A 144 -6.68 -3.01 4.67
N GLU A 145 -7.58 -3.42 3.77
CA GLU A 145 -9.03 -3.40 3.95
C GLU A 145 -9.48 -4.30 5.10
N ILE A 146 -8.94 -5.53 5.18
CA ILE A 146 -9.18 -6.46 6.30
C ILE A 146 -8.84 -5.80 7.64
N HIS A 147 -7.73 -5.06 7.69
CA HIS A 147 -7.28 -4.39 8.91
C HIS A 147 -8.03 -3.07 9.20
N SER A 148 -8.69 -2.49 8.21
CA SER A 148 -9.51 -1.28 8.35
C SER A 148 -10.91 -1.63 8.81
N THR A 149 -11.56 -2.61 8.16
CA THR A 149 -12.92 -3.03 8.48
C THR A 149 -13.05 -3.58 9.90
N ALA A 150 -12.04 -4.30 10.38
CA ALA A 150 -11.98 -4.75 11.77
C ALA A 150 -11.94 -3.58 12.77
N LEU A 151 -11.27 -2.49 12.42
CA LEU A 151 -11.17 -1.30 13.27
C LEU A 151 -12.50 -0.56 13.35
N ASP A 152 -13.18 -0.42 12.21
CA ASP A 152 -14.48 0.25 12.17
C ASP A 152 -15.53 -0.56 12.95
N ALA A 153 -15.50 -1.90 12.88
CA ALA A 153 -16.34 -2.76 13.70
C ALA A 153 -16.09 -2.57 15.21
N THR A 154 -14.83 -2.44 15.63
CA THR A 154 -14.53 -2.17 17.06
C THR A 154 -14.94 -0.77 17.52
N ARG A 155 -15.04 0.22 16.63
CA ARG A 155 -15.52 1.56 16.97
C ARG A 155 -17.03 1.61 17.09
N ALA A 156 -17.74 0.96 16.17
CA ALA A 156 -19.19 0.88 16.22
C ALA A 156 -19.69 0.25 17.54
N ILE A 157 -19.02 -0.80 18.03
CA ILE A 157 -19.36 -1.42 19.32
C ILE A 157 -19.19 -0.44 20.49
N VAL A 158 -18.13 0.38 20.48
CA VAL A 158 -17.89 1.37 21.55
C VAL A 158 -18.90 2.53 21.47
N GLU A 159 -19.29 2.94 20.26
CA GLU A 159 -20.29 3.99 20.06
C GLU A 159 -21.71 3.49 20.43
N ASP A 160 -22.05 2.24 20.12
CA ASP A 160 -23.32 1.61 20.55
C ASP A 160 -23.39 1.41 22.08
N GLU A 161 -22.26 1.07 22.74
CA GLU A 161 -22.18 0.98 24.20
C GLU A 161 -22.29 2.36 24.88
N GLU A 162 -21.77 3.43 24.27
CA GLU A 162 -21.92 4.81 24.78
C GLU A 162 -23.35 5.37 24.56
N GLU A 163 -24.08 4.93 23.52
CA GLU A 163 -25.48 5.33 23.28
C GLU A 163 -26.49 4.55 24.14
N GLU A 164 -26.22 3.30 24.54
CA GLU A 164 -27.08 2.55 25.47
C GLU A 164 -26.88 2.94 26.96
N GLU A 165 -25.84 3.70 27.31
CA GLU A 165 -25.63 4.23 28.67
C GLU A 165 -26.37 5.57 28.96
N ASP A 166 -26.98 6.22 27.95
CA ASP A 166 -27.61 7.55 28.07
C ASP A 166 -29.15 7.52 28.28
N GLU A 167 -29.79 6.35 28.44
CA GLU A 167 -31.25 6.22 28.66
C GLU A 167 -31.71 5.85 30.11
N GLU A 168 -30.93 6.14 31.16
CA GLU A 168 -31.47 6.07 32.54
C GLU A 168 -31.18 7.31 33.42
N GLU A 169 -32.26 8.06 33.63
CA GLU A 169 -32.66 8.91 34.77
C GLU A 169 -31.95 10.25 35.09
N ASP A 170 -32.75 11.31 34.89
CA ASP A 170 -32.67 12.61 35.53
C ASP A 170 -32.84 12.55 37.07
N GLU A 171 -32.28 13.57 37.75
CA GLU A 171 -32.61 14.11 39.08
C GLU A 171 -31.96 13.53 40.37
N LEU A 172 -30.83 14.10 40.82
CA LEU A 172 -30.76 15.23 41.80
C LEU A 172 -29.46 15.29 42.66
N ALA A 173 -29.05 16.55 42.88
CA ALA A 173 -28.35 17.11 44.06
C ALA A 173 -26.80 17.08 44.18
N ALA A 174 -26.20 18.17 43.67
CA ALA A 174 -25.39 19.16 44.40
C ALA A 174 -24.03 18.81 45.07
N SER A 175 -22.99 19.43 44.47
CA SER A 175 -21.93 20.23 45.14
C SER A 175 -20.73 19.49 45.78
N VAL A 176 -19.51 19.65 45.22
CA VAL A 176 -18.52 20.70 45.56
C VAL A 176 -17.24 20.51 44.70
N LYS A 177 -16.72 21.64 44.25
CA LYS A 177 -15.56 21.89 43.37
C LYS A 177 -14.22 21.25 43.79
N SER A 178 -13.45 20.76 42.81
CA SER A 178 -12.03 21.17 42.69
C SER A 178 -11.50 21.09 41.24
N LYS A 179 -10.93 22.22 40.83
CA LYS A 179 -10.29 22.58 39.55
C LYS A 179 -9.51 21.47 38.84
N HIS A 180 -9.89 21.19 37.60
CA HIS A 180 -8.96 20.83 36.53
C HIS A 180 -9.02 21.90 35.44
N VAL A 181 -7.86 22.49 35.12
CA VAL A 181 -7.66 23.44 34.04
C VAL A 181 -7.53 22.66 32.73
N PRO A 182 -8.34 22.91 31.69
CA PRO A 182 -8.04 22.38 30.36
C PRO A 182 -7.18 23.39 29.60
N VAL A 183 -5.94 23.02 29.30
CA VAL A 183 -5.14 23.68 28.26
C VAL A 183 -5.59 23.12 26.92
N THR A 184 -6.64 23.71 26.34
CA THR A 184 -7.04 23.44 24.96
C THR A 184 -6.31 24.39 24.01
N ARG A 185 -5.12 23.99 23.55
CA ARG A 185 -4.55 24.54 22.31
C ARG A 185 -5.26 23.87 21.13
N ARG A 186 -6.44 24.38 20.74
CA ARG A 186 -6.99 24.15 19.41
C ARG A 186 -6.05 24.82 18.40
N LYS A 187 -5.26 24.03 17.68
CA LYS A 187 -4.76 24.43 16.37
C LYS A 187 -5.86 24.10 15.38
N GLU A 188 -6.56 25.14 14.94
CA GLU A 188 -7.42 25.08 13.76
C GLU A 188 -6.55 24.68 12.57
N TYR A 189 -6.85 23.51 11.99
CA TYR A 189 -6.37 23.16 10.67
C TYR A 189 -7.31 23.84 9.65
N PRO A 190 -6.80 24.60 8.68
CA PRO A 190 -7.66 25.17 7.65
C PRO A 190 -8.21 24.04 6.78
N SER A 191 -9.52 23.80 6.88
CA SER A 191 -10.25 22.97 5.93
C SER A 191 -10.28 23.70 4.58
N LYS A 192 -9.38 23.31 3.67
CA LYS A 192 -9.59 23.49 2.23
C LYS A 192 -9.34 22.13 1.58
N GLY A 193 -10.44 21.54 1.11
CA GLY A 193 -10.42 20.23 0.47
C GLY A 193 -9.49 20.23 -0.74
N GLU A 194 -8.41 19.48 -0.64
CA GLU A 194 -7.74 18.92 -1.81
C GLU A 194 -8.58 17.73 -2.24
N THR A 195 -9.43 17.95 -3.24
CA THR A 195 -10.25 16.91 -3.85
C THR A 195 -9.32 15.94 -4.60
N ALA A 196 -9.09 14.76 -4.03
CA ALA A 196 -8.59 13.64 -4.82
C ALA A 196 -9.76 13.13 -5.67
N ILE A 197 -9.64 13.23 -6.98
CA ILE A 197 -10.64 12.73 -7.92
C ILE A 197 -9.92 11.81 -8.88
N LEU A 198 -10.41 10.57 -8.96
CA LEU A 198 -9.84 9.49 -9.76
C LEU A 198 -10.70 9.14 -10.98
N ALA A 199 -10.07 8.43 -11.91
CA ALA A 199 -10.66 7.78 -13.07
C ALA A 199 -11.92 6.97 -12.71
N ASP A 200 -12.81 6.77 -13.69
CA ASP A 200 -14.19 6.25 -13.58
C ASP A 200 -14.42 4.97 -12.74
N ASN A 201 -13.37 4.27 -12.31
CA ASN A 201 -13.43 3.12 -11.41
C ASN A 201 -13.07 3.51 -9.98
N LYS A 202 -14.08 3.79 -9.16
CA LYS A 202 -14.00 4.17 -7.73
C LYS A 202 -13.51 3.07 -6.77
N GLU A 203 -12.85 2.03 -7.29
CA GLU A 203 -12.54 0.79 -6.54
C GLU A 203 -11.65 1.07 -5.30
N TRP A 204 -10.82 2.11 -5.34
CA TRP A 204 -9.82 2.41 -4.30
C TRP A 204 -9.98 3.78 -3.63
N GLU A 205 -11.14 4.43 -3.75
CA GLU A 205 -11.39 5.75 -3.13
C GLU A 205 -11.28 5.74 -1.60
N TRP A 206 -11.57 4.61 -0.97
CA TRP A 206 -11.50 4.42 0.47
C TRP A 206 -10.07 4.39 1.02
N VAL A 207 -9.05 4.22 0.17
CA VAL A 207 -7.64 4.14 0.61
C VAL A 207 -7.16 5.52 1.09
N PRO A 208 -6.63 5.65 2.32
CA PRO A 208 -6.12 6.93 2.78
C PRO A 208 -4.97 7.46 1.91
N MET A 209 -5.03 8.74 1.53
CA MET A 209 -4.05 9.35 0.61
C MET A 209 -2.59 9.16 1.05
N HIS A 210 -2.31 9.24 2.36
CA HIS A 210 -0.95 9.04 2.87
C HIS A 210 -0.44 7.59 2.66
N VAL A 211 -1.34 6.60 2.66
CA VAL A 211 -1.02 5.20 2.35
C VAL A 211 -0.80 5.05 0.85
N ALA A 212 -1.69 5.60 0.03
CA ALA A 212 -1.54 5.62 -1.43
C ALA A 212 -0.19 6.24 -1.85
N SER A 213 0.15 7.42 -1.32
CA SER A 213 1.42 8.08 -1.57
C SER A 213 2.63 7.22 -1.17
N SER A 214 2.55 6.52 -0.03
CA SER A 214 3.63 5.64 0.43
C SER A 214 3.84 4.46 -0.51
N ILE A 215 2.76 3.86 -1.01
CA ILE A 215 2.81 2.71 -1.92
C ILE A 215 3.48 3.11 -3.25
N VAL A 216 3.00 4.19 -3.88
CA VAL A 216 3.50 4.63 -5.19
C VAL A 216 4.97 5.02 -5.11
N LYS A 217 5.38 5.76 -4.08
CA LYS A 217 6.78 6.12 -3.86
C LYS A 217 7.66 4.89 -3.67
N GLU A 218 7.21 3.89 -2.91
CA GLU A 218 7.96 2.64 -2.74
C GLU A 218 8.10 1.84 -4.04
N PHE A 219 7.08 1.81 -4.91
CA PHE A 219 7.24 1.22 -6.25
C PHE A 219 8.35 1.92 -7.04
N CYS A 220 8.35 3.26 -7.05
CA CYS A 220 9.40 4.04 -7.72
C CYS A 220 10.79 3.75 -7.15
N PHE A 221 10.96 3.79 -5.83
CA PHE A 221 12.27 3.56 -5.18
C PHE A 221 12.80 2.13 -5.38
N ARG A 222 11.92 1.17 -5.68
CA ARG A 222 12.30 -0.21 -5.99
C ARG A 222 12.51 -0.47 -7.48
N GLY A 223 12.43 0.57 -8.33
CA GLY A 223 12.57 0.44 -9.77
C GLY A 223 11.40 -0.25 -10.47
N ARG A 224 10.26 -0.41 -9.79
CA ARG A 224 9.03 -1.03 -10.29
C ARG A 224 8.14 0.02 -10.94
N PHE A 225 8.66 0.66 -11.99
CA PHE A 225 8.05 1.87 -12.56
C PHE A 225 6.72 1.61 -13.28
N ALA A 226 6.54 0.44 -13.90
CA ALA A 226 5.26 0.08 -14.51
C ALA A 226 4.15 -0.01 -13.45
N GLU A 227 4.40 -0.75 -12.36
CA GLU A 227 3.44 -0.84 -11.26
C GLU A 227 3.27 0.50 -10.53
N ALA A 228 4.31 1.35 -10.49
CA ALA A 228 4.18 2.70 -9.95
C ALA A 228 3.19 3.55 -10.75
N ILE A 229 3.23 3.48 -12.09
CA ILE A 229 2.35 4.24 -12.98
C ILE A 229 0.92 3.69 -12.93
N GLU A 230 0.75 2.37 -12.86
CA GLU A 230 -0.57 1.75 -12.64
C GLU A 230 -1.17 2.21 -11.30
N ALA A 231 -0.38 2.18 -10.22
CA ALA A 231 -0.81 2.65 -8.91
C ALA A 231 -1.07 4.17 -8.89
N TYR A 232 -0.30 4.95 -9.64
CA TYR A 232 -0.50 6.39 -9.80
C TYR A 232 -1.86 6.74 -10.43
N ALA A 233 -2.27 5.95 -11.42
CA ALA A 233 -3.55 6.14 -12.10
C ALA A 233 -4.74 5.67 -11.26
N SER A 234 -4.52 4.67 -10.40
CA SER A 234 -5.60 3.96 -9.70
C SER A 234 -5.83 4.42 -8.25
N LEU A 235 -4.81 4.97 -7.58
CA LEU A 235 -4.89 5.31 -6.15
C LEU A 235 -5.12 6.80 -5.90
N PRO A 236 -5.81 7.17 -4.81
CA PRO A 236 -6.14 8.56 -4.53
C PRO A 236 -4.88 9.32 -4.08
N LEU A 237 -4.27 10.04 -5.02
CA LEU A 237 -3.05 10.81 -4.81
C LEU A 237 -3.31 12.32 -4.78
N LEU A 238 -2.59 13.00 -3.89
CA LEU A 238 -2.45 14.45 -3.89
C LEU A 238 -1.58 14.94 -5.07
N ASP A 239 -1.87 16.13 -5.59
CA ASP A 239 -1.10 16.77 -6.66
C ASP A 239 0.39 16.90 -6.33
N ALA A 240 0.72 17.12 -5.04
CA ALA A 240 2.11 17.14 -4.58
C ALA A 240 2.80 15.79 -4.80
N THR A 241 2.13 14.69 -4.43
CA THR A 241 2.67 13.34 -4.66
C THR A 241 2.78 13.03 -6.15
N ARG A 242 1.81 13.49 -6.96
CA ARG A 242 1.86 13.30 -8.41
C ARG A 242 3.11 13.93 -9.03
N ARG A 243 3.45 15.16 -8.60
CA ARG A 243 4.69 15.84 -9.00
C ARG A 243 5.93 15.13 -8.48
N ASP A 244 5.93 14.68 -7.22
CA ASP A 244 7.06 13.92 -6.66
C ASP A 244 7.37 12.67 -7.48
N VAL A 245 6.35 11.96 -7.98
CA VAL A 245 6.55 10.76 -8.81
C VAL A 245 7.27 11.11 -10.12
N VAL A 246 6.91 12.22 -10.78
CA VAL A 246 7.61 12.69 -11.99
C VAL A 246 9.09 12.96 -11.68
N VAL A 247 9.36 13.70 -10.59
CA VAL A 247 10.72 14.02 -10.15
C VAL A 247 11.52 12.74 -9.90
N ILE A 248 10.95 11.76 -9.17
CA ILE A 248 11.63 10.49 -8.93
C ILE A 248 11.93 9.76 -10.25
N LEU A 249 10.98 9.69 -11.19
CA LEU A 249 11.24 9.04 -12.48
C LEU A 249 12.36 9.73 -13.27
N GLN A 250 12.45 11.06 -13.22
CA GLN A 250 13.54 11.82 -13.83
C GLN A 250 14.88 11.57 -13.15
N ASP A 251 14.91 11.53 -11.81
CA ASP A 251 16.13 11.27 -11.03
C ASP A 251 16.72 9.89 -11.35
N TYR A 252 15.86 8.89 -11.58
CA TYR A 252 16.25 7.55 -12.05
C TYR A 252 16.48 7.47 -13.56
N GLN A 253 16.43 8.60 -14.28
CA GLN A 253 16.62 8.71 -15.74
C GLN A 253 15.70 7.80 -16.55
N GLN A 254 14.50 7.51 -16.04
CA GLN A 254 13.52 6.65 -16.69
C GLN A 254 12.64 7.45 -17.66
N TYR A 255 13.27 8.04 -18.67
CA TYR A 255 12.60 8.96 -19.58
C TYR A 255 11.40 8.34 -20.30
N SER A 256 11.48 7.08 -20.73
CA SER A 256 10.33 6.37 -21.32
C SER A 256 9.14 6.24 -20.36
N SER A 257 9.42 6.00 -19.07
CA SER A 257 8.39 5.92 -18.03
C SER A 257 7.80 7.29 -17.73
N VAL A 258 8.61 8.36 -17.79
CA VAL A 258 8.10 9.75 -17.70
C VAL A 258 7.10 10.00 -18.82
N LEU A 259 7.46 9.73 -20.08
CA LEU A 259 6.55 9.95 -21.21
C LEU A 259 5.24 9.16 -21.07
N TYR A 260 5.33 7.88 -20.69
CA TYR A 260 4.14 7.06 -20.45
C TYR A 260 3.28 7.60 -19.30
N LEU A 261 3.89 8.10 -18.21
CA LEU A 261 3.15 8.73 -17.12
C LEU A 261 2.40 9.98 -17.59
N TYR A 262 2.97 10.80 -18.46
CA TYR A 262 2.27 11.98 -19.00
C TYR A 262 1.08 11.60 -19.88
N GLU A 263 1.19 10.54 -20.69
CA GLU A 263 0.07 9.99 -21.45
C GLU A 263 -1.05 9.52 -20.51
N VAL A 264 -0.71 8.76 -19.48
CA VAL A 264 -1.65 8.29 -18.45
C VAL A 264 -2.30 9.47 -17.71
N HIS A 265 -1.52 10.46 -17.29
CA HIS A 265 -2.02 11.65 -16.60
C HIS A 265 -2.98 12.47 -17.46
N ARG A 266 -2.66 12.63 -18.76
CA ARG A 266 -3.58 13.30 -19.71
C ARG A 266 -4.88 12.51 -19.88
N ALA A 267 -4.83 11.18 -19.90
CA ALA A 267 -6.01 10.32 -19.98
C ALA A 267 -6.92 10.42 -18.74
N MET A 268 -6.39 10.81 -17.57
CA MET A 268 -7.19 11.10 -16.38
C MET A 268 -8.06 12.37 -16.53
N GLY A 269 -7.81 13.19 -17.56
CA GLY A 269 -8.63 14.34 -17.91
C GLY A 269 -8.57 15.50 -16.89
N GLY A 270 -9.59 16.36 -16.91
CA GLY A 270 -9.66 17.59 -16.11
C GLY A 270 -9.85 17.38 -14.61
N ALA A 271 -9.90 16.14 -14.12
CA ALA A 271 -10.07 15.81 -12.71
C ALA A 271 -8.80 16.11 -11.88
N VAL A 272 -7.64 16.22 -12.52
CA VAL A 272 -6.34 16.39 -11.86
C VAL A 272 -5.65 17.65 -12.38
N LYS A 273 -4.88 18.34 -11.54
CA LYS A 273 -4.10 19.49 -12.01
C LYS A 273 -3.10 19.06 -13.09
N PRO A 274 -2.92 19.85 -14.16
CA PRO A 274 -1.88 19.60 -15.15
C PRO A 274 -0.50 19.51 -14.50
N LEU A 275 0.33 18.58 -14.98
CA LEU A 275 1.74 18.50 -14.61
C LEU A 275 2.54 19.60 -15.33
N ASP A 276 3.70 19.95 -14.77
CA ASP A 276 4.66 20.81 -15.46
C ASP A 276 5.10 20.13 -16.77
N VAL A 277 5.23 20.87 -17.87
CA VAL A 277 5.55 20.31 -19.19
C VAL A 277 7.06 20.18 -19.43
N ALA A 278 7.90 20.92 -18.68
CA ALA A 278 9.35 20.87 -18.84
C ALA A 278 9.93 19.44 -18.69
N PRO A 279 9.50 18.61 -17.71
CA PRO A 279 9.94 17.21 -17.63
C PRO A 279 9.59 16.34 -18.84
N GLU A 280 8.42 16.54 -19.45
CA GLU A 280 7.99 15.80 -20.64
C GLU A 280 8.86 16.17 -21.84
N LEU A 281 9.09 17.47 -22.06
CA LEU A 281 9.94 17.96 -23.14
C LEU A 281 11.40 17.50 -22.99
N ASP A 282 11.96 17.56 -21.77
CA ASP A 282 13.30 17.03 -21.52
C ASP A 282 13.35 15.52 -21.81
N ALA A 283 12.34 14.74 -21.36
CA ALA A 283 12.28 13.32 -21.65
C ALA A 283 12.20 13.00 -23.14
N LEU A 284 11.40 13.75 -23.93
CA LEU A 284 11.34 13.61 -25.39
C LEU A 284 12.69 13.88 -26.03
N LYS A 285 13.38 14.95 -25.61
CA LYS A 285 14.73 15.30 -26.07
C LYS A 285 15.74 14.18 -25.77
N LYS A 286 15.73 13.64 -24.55
CA LYS A 286 16.65 12.58 -24.11
C LYS A 286 16.43 11.25 -24.84
N VAL A 287 15.19 10.93 -25.19
CA VAL A 287 14.83 9.73 -25.98
C VAL A 287 15.02 9.96 -27.49
N GLY A 288 15.26 11.20 -27.94
CA GLY A 288 15.51 11.55 -29.33
C GLY A 288 14.24 11.74 -30.17
N ARG A 289 13.07 11.93 -29.54
CA ARG A 289 11.78 12.19 -30.19
C ARG A 289 11.60 13.69 -30.45
N ILE A 290 12.50 14.30 -31.22
CA ILE A 290 12.58 15.76 -31.42
C ILE A 290 11.34 16.31 -32.13
N GLU A 291 10.85 15.63 -33.18
CA GLU A 291 9.67 16.08 -33.93
C GLU A 291 8.43 16.16 -33.03
N GLU A 292 8.25 15.19 -32.14
CA GLU A 292 7.16 15.21 -31.18
C GLU A 292 7.35 16.27 -30.10
N MET A 293 8.58 16.52 -29.67
CA MET A 293 8.89 17.63 -28.77
C MET A 293 8.49 18.97 -29.38
N ASP A 294 8.79 19.20 -30.66
CA ASP A 294 8.43 20.41 -31.38
C ASP A 294 6.91 20.58 -31.51
N LEU A 295 6.21 19.49 -31.85
CA LEU A 295 4.74 19.47 -31.88
C LEU A 295 4.15 19.80 -30.51
N ARG A 296 4.64 19.15 -29.46
CA ARG A 296 4.20 19.40 -28.08
C ARG A 296 4.45 20.83 -27.66
N PHE A 297 5.62 21.39 -27.96
CA PHE A 297 5.94 22.79 -27.67
C PHE A 297 4.97 23.76 -28.36
N GLN A 298 4.62 23.51 -29.62
CA GLN A 298 3.66 24.33 -30.38
C GLN A 298 2.23 24.26 -29.82
N GLU A 299 1.83 23.13 -29.23
CA GLU A 299 0.53 22.94 -28.57
C GLU A 299 0.43 23.69 -27.22
N LEU A 300 1.57 24.10 -26.62
CA LEU A 300 1.57 24.77 -25.32
C LEU A 300 0.98 26.18 -25.38
N PRO A 301 0.36 26.67 -24.28
CA PRO A 301 0.01 28.08 -24.15
C PRO A 301 1.25 28.98 -24.26
N PHE A 302 1.09 30.18 -24.85
CA PHE A 302 2.19 31.14 -25.03
C PHE A 302 2.98 31.44 -23.74
N LYS A 303 2.29 31.46 -22.59
CA LYS A 303 2.91 31.67 -21.28
C LYS A 303 3.93 30.56 -20.97
N GLU A 304 3.58 29.30 -21.21
CA GLU A 304 4.49 28.16 -20.99
C GLU A 304 5.61 28.18 -22.02
N GLN A 305 5.30 28.43 -23.30
CA GLN A 305 6.32 28.56 -24.33
C GLN A 305 7.39 29.59 -23.96
N SER A 306 6.99 30.73 -23.39
CA SER A 306 7.92 31.81 -23.01
C SER A 306 8.82 31.52 -21.80
N ARG A 307 8.65 30.39 -21.11
CA ARG A 307 9.47 30.06 -19.92
C ARG A 307 10.92 29.78 -20.32
N ALA A 308 11.85 30.34 -19.55
CA ALA A 308 13.29 30.28 -19.85
C ALA A 308 13.87 28.86 -19.86
N ASP A 309 13.41 28.00 -18.96
CA ASP A 309 13.80 26.58 -18.89
C ASP A 309 13.34 25.82 -20.14
N ILE A 310 12.11 26.05 -20.60
CA ILE A 310 11.56 25.46 -21.82
C ILE A 310 12.32 25.96 -23.06
N GLN A 311 12.57 27.27 -23.18
CA GLN A 311 13.34 27.81 -24.30
C GLN A 311 14.76 27.21 -24.37
N THR A 312 15.40 27.05 -23.21
CA THR A 312 16.71 26.37 -23.11
C THR A 312 16.64 24.92 -23.59
N LEU A 313 15.56 24.20 -23.30
CA LEU A 313 15.34 22.84 -23.79
C LEU A 313 15.16 22.81 -25.31
N MET A 314 14.43 23.77 -25.88
CA MET A 314 14.23 23.88 -27.33
C MET A 314 15.50 24.35 -28.08
N GLY A 315 16.45 24.97 -27.38
CA GLY A 315 17.68 25.50 -28.00
C GLY A 315 17.50 26.87 -28.66
N ASN A 316 16.52 27.64 -28.16
CA ASN A 316 16.20 29.00 -28.60
C ASN A 316 16.80 30.06 -27.67
#